data_AF-A0AAV7QI07-F1
#
_entry.id   AF-A0AAV7QI07-F1
#
_cell.length_a   1.000
_cell.length_b   1.000
_cell.length_c   1.000
_cell.angle_alpha   90.00
_cell.angle_beta   90.00
_cell.angle_gamma   90.00
#
_symmetry.space_group_name_H-M   'P 1'
#
loop_
_entity.id
_entity.type
_entity.pdbx_description
1 polymer ?
#
loop_
_entity_poly.entity_id
_entity_poly.type
_entity_poly.pdbx_seq_one_letter_code
_entity_poly.pdbx_strand_id
1 'polypeptide(L)'
;MAADSSRQFWKRSAKLPGSIQPVYGAQHPPLDPRLTKGFIKDRSKGNALPLKSKKASSFHEFARSTSDAWDIEDDEDADPSRHQTLNSKVALATAVQVLENHSKQRERPEQSLTVDEVPTNCRVIKSSSEAHISRNSADALIRHPLHKQQSLPLRPVIPLVARISDQNASGAPPMTVREKTRMEKFRQLLSSPSTDLDELRKCSWSGVPREVRPVTWRLLSGYLPANMERRMQTLQRKREEYFGFIQQYYDSRNEEHHQDTYRQIHIDIPRTNPLIPLFQQPLVQEIFERILFIWAIRHPASGYVQGINDLVTPFFVVFLSEHVEEDVENFDVQSLGEDILQSIEADSFWCMSKLLDGIQDNYTFAQPGIQKKVKALEELVSRIDDQVHNHFAKYEVEYLQFAFRWMNNLLMRELPLRCTIRLWDTYQAESEGFSHFHLYVCAAFLIKWRKEILDEEDFQGLLMLLQNLPTIHWGNEEIGLLLAEAYRLKYMFADAPNHYRR
;
A
#
# COMPACT_ATOMS: atom_id res chain seq x y z
N MET A 1 9.71 -43.80 72.41
CA MET A 1 10.95 -44.12 71.69
C MET A 1 11.05 -43.10 70.56
N ALA A 2 11.97 -42.14 70.69
CA ALA A 2 13.27 -42.07 69.96
C ALA A 2 13.06 -41.59 68.50
N ALA A 3 13.47 -40.37 68.09
CA ALA A 3 14.85 -39.87 67.86
C ALA A 3 15.47 -40.49 66.58
N ASP A 4 16.23 -39.83 65.69
CA ASP A 4 16.89 -38.49 65.57
C ASP A 4 16.71 -37.98 64.10
N SER A 5 16.84 -36.72 63.65
CA SER A 5 17.80 -35.59 63.79
C SER A 5 18.97 -35.56 62.77
N SER A 6 19.69 -34.42 62.65
CA SER A 6 20.67 -34.04 61.58
C SER A 6 20.02 -33.68 60.20
N ARG A 7 20.42 -32.73 59.33
CA ARG A 7 21.61 -31.85 59.08
C ARG A 7 22.89 -32.64 58.67
N GLN A 8 23.65 -32.34 57.63
CA GLN A 8 23.97 -31.03 57.02
C GLN A 8 24.74 -31.22 55.67
N PHE A 9 24.77 -30.18 54.81
CA PHE A 9 25.85 -29.82 53.84
C PHE A 9 26.39 -30.83 52.79
N TRP A 10 26.48 -30.41 51.52
CA TRP A 10 27.75 -30.24 50.76
C TRP A 10 27.51 -29.37 49.49
N LYS A 11 28.56 -29.04 48.73
CA LYS A 11 28.70 -27.77 47.96
C LYS A 11 28.22 -27.80 46.49
N ARG A 12 28.02 -26.58 45.94
CA ARG A 12 28.05 -26.23 44.48
C ARG A 12 29.33 -26.82 43.83
N SER A 13 29.46 -27.06 42.52
CA SER A 13 28.88 -26.41 41.30
C SER A 13 29.05 -27.39 40.08
N ALA A 14 28.82 -27.14 38.78
CA ALA A 14 28.58 -25.91 37.99
C ALA A 14 27.94 -26.20 36.59
N LYS A 15 27.54 -25.12 35.89
CA LYS A 15 27.47 -24.93 34.41
C LYS A 15 26.86 -26.03 33.50
N LEU A 16 25.63 -25.77 33.02
CA LEU A 16 25.28 -25.81 31.60
C LEU A 16 24.48 -24.54 31.23
N PRO A 17 24.63 -23.95 30.03
CA PRO A 17 23.93 -22.73 29.61
C PRO A 17 22.66 -23.01 28.79
N GLY A 18 21.76 -22.03 28.66
CA GLY A 18 20.71 -22.06 27.63
C GLY A 18 19.26 -21.74 28.02
N SER A 19 19.01 -20.86 28.99
CA SER A 19 17.65 -20.33 29.24
C SER A 19 17.69 -18.82 29.39
N ILE A 20 16.89 -18.11 28.59
CA ILE A 20 16.77 -16.65 28.60
C ILE A 20 15.33 -16.32 28.99
N GLN A 21 15.16 -15.59 30.08
CA GLN A 21 13.87 -15.01 30.47
C GLN A 21 13.71 -13.61 29.87
N PRO A 22 12.48 -13.17 29.54
CA PRO A 22 12.23 -11.81 29.06
C PRO A 22 12.43 -10.79 30.19
N VAL A 23 13.26 -9.78 29.95
CA VAL A 23 13.47 -8.67 30.89
C VAL A 23 12.72 -7.44 30.39
N TYR A 24 11.76 -6.97 31.18
CA TYR A 24 11.15 -5.65 31.03
C TYR A 24 12.08 -4.56 31.56
N GLY A 25 12.10 -3.39 30.90
CA GLY A 25 12.52 -2.14 31.51
C GLY A 25 13.78 -1.48 30.94
N ALA A 26 13.56 -0.47 30.10
CA ALA A 26 14.46 0.67 29.93
C ALA A 26 13.59 1.92 29.75
N GLN A 27 13.51 2.76 30.80
CA GLN A 27 12.75 4.02 30.75
C GLN A 27 13.60 5.14 30.14
N HIS A 28 12.96 6.11 29.49
CA HIS A 28 13.62 7.33 29.05
C HIS A 28 14.19 8.11 30.25
N PRO A 29 15.36 8.76 30.11
CA PRO A 29 15.81 9.75 31.10
C PRO A 29 14.85 10.96 31.09
N PRO A 30 14.44 11.50 32.25
CA PRO A 30 13.56 12.66 32.31
C PRO A 30 14.28 13.95 31.89
N LEU A 31 13.54 14.84 31.22
CA LEU A 31 14.00 16.19 30.86
C LEU A 31 13.82 17.15 32.06
N ASP A 32 14.87 17.90 32.42
CA ASP A 32 14.80 18.94 33.47
C ASP A 32 14.44 20.32 32.85
N PRO A 33 13.27 20.90 33.15
CA PRO A 33 12.78 22.13 32.51
C PRO A 33 13.33 23.42 33.16
N ARG A 34 14.64 23.48 33.47
CA ARG A 34 15.25 24.60 34.24
C ARG A 34 16.45 25.32 33.61
N LEU A 35 16.77 25.08 32.33
CA LEU A 35 17.88 25.76 31.63
C LEU A 35 17.47 26.42 30.30
N THR A 36 16.69 27.50 30.37
CA THR A 36 16.43 28.42 29.23
C THR A 36 16.50 29.89 29.65
N LYS A 37 17.69 30.51 29.59
CA LYS A 37 17.83 31.98 29.68
C LYS A 37 19.15 32.53 29.12
N GLY A 38 19.12 32.98 27.85
CA GLY A 38 19.78 34.22 27.42
C GLY A 38 21.21 34.21 26.79
N PHE A 39 21.34 35.05 25.76
CA PHE A 39 22.50 35.89 25.38
C PHE A 39 23.77 35.33 24.65
N ILE A 40 23.71 35.41 23.31
CA ILE A 40 24.51 36.31 22.42
C ILE A 40 26.05 36.12 22.17
N LYS A 41 26.37 35.93 20.86
CA LYS A 41 27.54 36.34 20.02
C LYS A 41 28.91 35.63 19.96
N ASP A 42 29.38 35.51 18.70
CA ASP A 42 30.73 35.67 18.08
C ASP A 42 32.00 35.30 18.91
N ARG A 43 32.98 34.53 18.41
CA ARG A 43 33.76 34.73 17.16
C ARG A 43 34.81 33.59 16.97
N SER A 44 35.47 33.56 15.81
CA SER A 44 36.44 32.53 15.37
C SER A 44 37.89 32.66 15.90
N LYS A 45 38.57 31.51 16.07
CA LYS A 45 39.92 31.15 15.53
C LYS A 45 40.30 29.70 15.94
N GLY A 46 41.24 29.07 15.21
CA GLY A 46 41.68 27.68 15.45
C GLY A 46 43.20 27.52 15.60
N ASN A 47 43.65 26.31 15.92
CA ASN A 47 45.03 25.81 15.85
C ASN A 47 45.01 24.25 15.90
N ALA A 48 46.12 23.58 15.58
CA ALA A 48 46.14 22.13 15.29
C ALA A 48 47.29 21.34 15.96
N LEU A 49 47.25 19.99 15.78
CA LEU A 49 48.28 18.97 16.08
C LEU A 49 48.46 18.53 17.56
N PRO A 50 48.95 17.31 17.85
CA PRO A 50 48.81 16.04 17.12
C PRO A 50 48.52 14.77 17.97
N LEU A 51 48.02 13.73 17.28
CA LEU A 51 48.08 12.26 17.56
C LEU A 51 48.03 11.71 19.01
N LYS A 52 47.03 10.82 19.24
CA LYS A 52 47.29 9.43 19.67
C LYS A 52 46.11 8.50 19.33
N SER A 53 46.42 7.26 18.94
CA SER A 53 45.45 6.32 18.37
C SER A 53 44.65 5.53 19.41
N LYS A 54 43.37 5.30 19.12
CA LYS A 54 42.54 4.25 19.71
C LYS A 54 41.95 3.42 18.56
N LYS A 55 41.95 2.09 18.69
CA LYS A 55 41.37 1.18 17.68
C LYS A 55 39.85 1.37 17.66
N ALA A 56 39.27 1.47 16.46
CA ALA A 56 37.82 1.49 16.28
C ALA A 56 37.23 0.08 16.52
N SER A 57 35.94 0.04 16.86
CA SER A 57 35.16 -1.21 16.80
C SER A 57 34.71 -1.47 15.36
N SER A 58 34.68 -2.74 14.96
CA SER A 58 34.33 -3.21 13.60
C SER A 58 33.02 -2.61 13.04
N PHE A 59 32.07 -2.24 13.90
CA PHE A 59 30.81 -1.60 13.51
C PHE A 59 30.97 -0.17 12.96
N HIS A 60 31.98 0.59 13.42
CA HIS A 60 32.23 1.96 12.95
C HIS A 60 32.92 2.03 11.57
N GLU A 61 33.57 0.95 11.17
CA GLU A 61 34.24 0.83 9.87
C GLU A 61 33.21 0.59 8.76
N PHE A 62 32.24 -0.30 9.01
CA PHE A 62 31.07 -0.52 8.15
C PHE A 62 30.20 0.73 7.97
N ALA A 63 29.95 1.47 9.05
CA ALA A 63 29.13 2.69 9.01
C ALA A 63 29.77 3.84 8.20
N ARG A 64 31.10 3.89 8.08
CA ARG A 64 31.78 4.83 7.18
C ARG A 64 31.75 4.34 5.73
N SER A 65 31.99 3.05 5.51
CA SER A 65 31.93 2.42 4.18
C SER A 65 30.56 2.51 3.50
N THR A 66 29.49 2.89 4.21
CA THR A 66 28.13 3.05 3.69
C THR A 66 27.59 4.49 3.75
N SER A 67 28.33 5.43 4.34
CA SER A 67 27.95 6.86 4.40
C SER A 67 28.49 7.69 3.24
N ASP A 68 29.40 7.14 2.45
CA ASP A 68 30.21 7.83 1.42
C ASP A 68 29.69 7.54 -0.02
N ALA A 69 28.42 7.10 -0.13
CA ALA A 69 27.83 6.56 -1.36
C ALA A 69 26.73 7.43 -1.99
N TRP A 70 26.51 8.64 -1.45
CA TRP A 70 25.42 9.54 -1.86
C TRP A 70 25.81 11.02 -1.97
N ASP A 71 26.97 11.42 -1.44
CA ASP A 71 27.54 12.75 -1.67
C ASP A 71 28.41 12.70 -2.95
N ILE A 72 27.80 13.03 -4.08
CA ILE A 72 28.51 13.46 -5.29
C ILE A 72 28.23 14.96 -5.42
N GLU A 73 29.16 15.78 -4.93
CA GLU A 73 29.26 17.19 -5.34
C GLU A 73 30.00 17.27 -6.68
N ASP A 74 29.69 18.29 -7.49
CA ASP A 74 30.31 18.49 -8.80
C ASP A 74 31.80 18.87 -8.68
N ASP A 75 32.69 18.13 -9.34
CA ASP A 75 34.07 18.53 -9.62
C ASP A 75 34.42 18.14 -11.08
N GLU A 76 34.86 19.12 -11.88
CA GLU A 76 35.25 18.91 -13.28
C GLU A 76 36.69 18.35 -13.41
N ASP A 77 37.01 17.75 -14.58
CA ASP A 77 38.35 17.32 -15.01
C ASP A 77 39.14 16.32 -14.13
N ALA A 78 38.91 15.01 -14.35
CA ALA A 78 39.82 13.94 -13.93
C ALA A 78 40.02 12.83 -15.00
N ASP A 79 41.26 12.32 -15.10
CA ASP A 79 41.72 11.40 -16.16
C ASP A 79 41.14 9.96 -16.06
N PRO A 80 40.78 9.28 -17.18
CA PRO A 80 40.05 7.99 -17.13
C PRO A 80 40.84 6.75 -16.65
N SER A 81 42.10 6.88 -16.22
CA SER A 81 43.02 5.74 -16.10
C SER A 81 43.01 4.95 -14.77
N ARG A 82 42.07 5.21 -13.84
CA ARG A 82 42.06 4.57 -12.50
C ARG A 82 40.71 4.07 -11.98
N HIS A 83 40.29 2.90 -12.44
CA HIS A 83 39.39 2.02 -11.67
C HIS A 83 40.09 0.70 -11.31
N GLN A 84 40.39 0.51 -10.03
CA GLN A 84 40.87 -0.78 -9.51
C GLN A 84 39.68 -1.70 -9.22
N THR A 85 39.28 -2.49 -10.22
CA THR A 85 38.25 -3.54 -10.05
C THR A 85 38.67 -4.56 -9.00
N LEU A 86 37.70 -5.07 -8.21
CA LEU A 86 37.96 -6.16 -7.26
C LEU A 86 38.59 -7.36 -7.96
N ASN A 87 39.54 -8.00 -7.27
CA ASN A 87 40.54 -8.87 -7.89
C ASN A 87 39.95 -10.23 -8.29
N SER A 88 39.36 -10.29 -9.49
CA SER A 88 38.63 -11.43 -10.08
C SER A 88 39.28 -12.81 -9.88
N LYS A 89 40.63 -12.88 -9.87
CA LYS A 89 41.39 -14.11 -9.59
C LYS A 89 41.06 -14.75 -8.24
N VAL A 90 40.74 -13.95 -7.22
CA VAL A 90 40.36 -14.44 -5.88
C VAL A 90 38.97 -15.07 -5.91
N ALA A 91 38.00 -14.43 -6.58
CA ALA A 91 36.64 -14.97 -6.73
C ALA A 91 36.64 -16.30 -7.51
N LEU A 92 37.41 -16.37 -8.60
CA LEU A 92 37.60 -17.60 -9.39
C LEU A 92 38.22 -18.74 -8.57
N ALA A 93 39.28 -18.45 -7.79
CA ALA A 93 39.89 -19.44 -6.92
C ALA A 93 38.90 -19.97 -5.85
N THR A 94 38.11 -19.09 -5.24
CA THR A 94 37.07 -19.47 -4.28
C THR A 94 36.00 -20.37 -4.91
N ALA A 95 35.53 -20.02 -6.12
CA ALA A 95 34.52 -20.82 -6.83
C ALA A 95 35.01 -22.24 -7.16
N VAL A 96 36.24 -22.40 -7.65
CA VAL A 96 36.85 -23.71 -7.92
C VAL A 96 36.95 -24.55 -6.64
N GLN A 97 37.33 -23.95 -5.51
CA GLN A 97 37.49 -24.66 -4.25
C GLN A 97 36.15 -25.12 -3.64
N VAL A 98 35.04 -24.40 -3.90
CA VAL A 98 33.68 -24.86 -3.55
C VAL A 98 33.25 -26.05 -4.42
N LEU A 99 33.54 -26.03 -5.73
CA LEU A 99 33.21 -27.13 -6.65
C LEU A 99 33.98 -28.41 -6.29
N GLU A 100 35.27 -28.32 -5.96
CA GLU A 100 36.07 -29.46 -5.48
C GLU A 100 35.54 -30.07 -4.18
N ASN A 101 35.02 -29.26 -3.25
CA ASN A 101 34.46 -29.77 -2.00
C ASN A 101 33.12 -30.50 -2.23
N HIS A 102 32.34 -30.08 -3.23
CA HIS A 102 31.10 -30.77 -3.61
C HIS A 102 31.34 -32.08 -4.39
N SER A 103 32.37 -32.17 -5.25
CA SER A 103 32.69 -33.42 -5.94
C SER A 103 33.15 -34.51 -4.96
N LYS A 104 34.03 -34.15 -4.01
CA LYS A 104 34.57 -35.06 -2.98
C LYS A 104 33.52 -35.60 -1.98
N GLN A 105 32.29 -35.10 -2.01
CA GLN A 105 31.17 -35.62 -1.21
C GLN A 105 30.28 -36.64 -1.97
N ARG A 106 30.45 -36.83 -3.28
CA ARG A 106 29.60 -37.71 -4.09
C ARG A 106 30.12 -39.14 -4.29
N GLU A 107 31.36 -39.44 -3.91
CA GLU A 107 31.96 -40.76 -4.14
C GLU A 107 31.95 -41.67 -2.89
N ARG A 108 30.83 -42.38 -2.68
CA ARG A 108 30.83 -43.73 -2.08
C ARG A 108 29.88 -44.64 -2.88
N PRO A 109 30.22 -45.93 -3.06
CA PRO A 109 29.72 -46.69 -4.21
C PRO A 109 28.45 -47.51 -3.93
N GLU A 110 27.57 -47.57 -4.93
CA GLU A 110 26.54 -48.60 -5.03
C GLU A 110 27.09 -49.87 -5.70
N GLN A 111 26.56 -51.04 -5.35
CA GLN A 111 26.98 -52.32 -5.93
C GLN A 111 26.02 -52.78 -7.03
N SER A 112 26.52 -52.73 -8.26
CA SER A 112 26.21 -53.56 -9.43
C SER A 112 25.01 -54.53 -9.38
N LEU A 113 24.17 -54.51 -10.42
CA LEU A 113 23.92 -55.71 -11.24
C LEU A 113 23.44 -55.37 -12.67
N THR A 114 24.20 -55.89 -13.64
CA THR A 114 23.97 -56.01 -15.09
C THR A 114 22.79 -56.95 -15.42
N VAL A 115 22.08 -56.99 -16.58
CA VAL A 115 21.99 -56.27 -17.91
C VAL A 115 20.66 -56.78 -18.59
N ASP A 116 20.22 -56.54 -19.84
CA ASP A 116 20.73 -55.87 -21.06
C ASP A 116 19.61 -55.44 -22.07
N GLU A 117 20.00 -54.78 -23.16
CA GLU A 117 19.34 -54.58 -24.47
C GLU A 117 17.97 -53.83 -24.59
N VAL A 118 17.58 -53.55 -25.85
CA VAL A 118 16.76 -52.42 -26.38
C VAL A 118 16.04 -52.92 -27.67
N PRO A 119 14.94 -52.33 -28.26
CA PRO A 119 14.04 -51.22 -27.87
C PRO A 119 12.53 -51.65 -27.81
N THR A 120 11.58 -50.70 -27.67
CA THR A 120 10.51 -50.40 -28.67
C THR A 120 9.43 -49.41 -28.14
N ASN A 121 8.76 -48.72 -29.07
CA ASN A 121 7.72 -47.69 -28.91
C ASN A 121 6.46 -48.06 -28.08
N CYS A 122 5.74 -46.98 -27.71
CA CYS A 122 4.27 -46.80 -27.72
C CYS A 122 3.44 -46.75 -26.41
N ARG A 123 2.69 -45.64 -26.33
CA ARG A 123 1.35 -45.41 -25.74
C ARG A 123 1.16 -45.31 -24.21
N VAL A 124 0.74 -44.09 -23.85
CA VAL A 124 -0.05 -43.69 -22.68
C VAL A 124 -1.18 -44.68 -22.34
N ILE A 125 -1.28 -45.06 -21.07
CA ILE A 125 -2.51 -45.51 -20.41
C ILE A 125 -2.61 -44.80 -19.04
N LYS A 126 -3.81 -44.32 -18.67
CA LYS A 126 -4.08 -43.79 -17.32
C LYS A 126 -4.21 -44.93 -16.32
N SER A 127 -3.61 -44.80 -15.13
CA SER A 127 -3.91 -45.67 -14.00
C SER A 127 -4.54 -44.86 -12.87
N SER A 128 -5.66 -45.35 -12.35
CA SER A 128 -6.40 -44.80 -11.22
C SER A 128 -6.46 -45.85 -10.12
N SER A 129 -6.04 -45.49 -8.90
CA SER A 129 -6.11 -46.38 -7.74
C SER A 129 -6.66 -45.62 -6.54
N GLU A 130 -7.93 -45.87 -6.22
CA GLU A 130 -8.47 -45.59 -4.89
C GLU A 130 -8.00 -46.68 -3.91
N ALA A 131 -7.75 -46.32 -2.66
CA ALA A 131 -7.41 -47.27 -1.60
C ALA A 131 -8.11 -46.85 -0.29
N HIS A 132 -9.26 -47.46 -0.02
CA HIS A 132 -9.94 -47.31 1.28
C HIS A 132 -9.25 -48.18 2.34
N ILE A 133 -8.95 -47.60 3.51
CA ILE A 133 -8.65 -48.34 4.74
C ILE A 133 -9.52 -47.77 5.87
N SER A 134 -10.10 -48.67 6.67
CA SER A 134 -11.15 -48.37 7.64
C SER A 134 -10.63 -47.80 8.97
N ARG A 135 -11.53 -47.12 9.69
CA ARG A 135 -11.31 -46.51 11.02
C ARG A 135 -11.12 -47.55 12.14
N ASN A 136 -10.49 -47.14 13.25
CA ASN A 136 -11.22 -46.98 14.53
C ASN A 136 -10.45 -46.19 15.61
N SER A 137 -10.92 -44.95 15.83
CA SER A 137 -11.15 -44.25 17.10
C SER A 137 -10.36 -44.59 18.38
N ALA A 138 -9.44 -43.68 18.77
CA ALA A 138 -9.33 -43.11 20.12
C ALA A 138 -8.42 -41.84 20.11
N ASP A 139 -8.67 -40.89 21.01
CA ASP A 139 -7.90 -39.67 21.36
C ASP A 139 -7.20 -38.84 20.25
N ALA A 140 -7.65 -37.58 20.08
CA ALA A 140 -6.90 -36.52 19.40
C ALA A 140 -7.23 -35.12 19.97
N LEU A 141 -6.42 -34.63 20.91
CA LEU A 141 -6.52 -33.27 21.44
C LEU A 141 -5.91 -32.23 20.47
N ILE A 142 -6.77 -31.34 19.97
CA ILE A 142 -6.52 -29.99 19.42
C ILE A 142 -5.06 -29.67 19.03
N ARG A 143 -4.72 -29.87 17.75
CA ARG A 143 -3.65 -29.13 17.04
C ARG A 143 -4.00 -28.93 15.56
N HIS A 144 -4.57 -27.77 15.21
CA HIS A 144 -4.63 -27.32 13.82
C HIS A 144 -3.35 -26.53 13.47
N PRO A 145 -2.59 -26.92 12.42
CA PRO A 145 -1.59 -26.04 11.84
C PRO A 145 -2.26 -24.87 11.11
N LEU A 146 -1.73 -23.66 11.28
CA LEU A 146 -2.16 -22.49 10.50
C LEU A 146 -1.74 -22.67 9.04
N HIS A 147 -2.67 -23.09 8.19
CA HIS A 147 -2.51 -23.06 6.75
C HIS A 147 -2.53 -21.60 6.25
N LYS A 148 -1.85 -21.29 5.13
CA LYS A 148 -2.04 -20.00 4.46
C LYS A 148 -3.53 -19.84 4.16
N GLN A 149 -4.18 -18.81 4.69
CA GLN A 149 -5.55 -18.49 4.29
C GLN A 149 -5.56 -18.17 2.80
N GLN A 150 -6.22 -19.01 2.02
CA GLN A 150 -6.63 -18.65 0.67
C GLN A 150 -7.66 -17.53 0.79
N SER A 151 -7.60 -16.56 -0.13
CA SER A 151 -8.54 -15.45 -0.18
C SER A 151 -9.97 -15.96 -0.31
N LEU A 152 -10.90 -15.30 0.38
CA LEU A 152 -12.33 -15.60 0.24
C LEU A 152 -12.74 -15.45 -1.23
N PRO A 153 -13.55 -16.38 -1.79
CA PRO A 153 -13.92 -16.32 -3.20
C PRO A 153 -14.73 -15.07 -3.48
N LEU A 154 -14.21 -14.19 -4.34
CA LEU A 154 -14.88 -12.95 -4.71
C LEU A 154 -16.16 -13.28 -5.48
N ARG A 155 -17.31 -13.14 -4.80
CA ARG A 155 -18.61 -13.10 -5.47
C ARG A 155 -18.63 -11.90 -6.43
N PRO A 156 -19.30 -12.00 -7.59
CA PRO A 156 -19.47 -10.86 -8.48
C PRO A 156 -20.27 -9.77 -7.77
N VAL A 157 -19.58 -8.71 -7.34
CA VAL A 157 -20.21 -7.50 -6.78
C VAL A 157 -20.94 -6.79 -7.91
N ILE A 158 -22.20 -6.42 -7.71
CA ILE A 158 -22.97 -5.63 -8.67
C ILE A 158 -22.36 -4.22 -8.66
N PRO A 159 -21.72 -3.74 -9.75
CA PRO A 159 -21.04 -2.44 -9.70
C PRO A 159 -22.06 -1.31 -9.62
N LEU A 160 -21.97 -0.46 -8.59
CA LEU A 160 -22.84 0.70 -8.35
C LEU A 160 -22.52 1.87 -9.32
N VAL A 161 -22.58 1.60 -10.63
CA VAL A 161 -22.35 2.58 -11.68
C VAL A 161 -23.64 3.34 -11.96
N ALA A 162 -23.78 4.47 -11.29
CA ALA A 162 -24.27 5.66 -11.98
C ALA A 162 -23.08 6.36 -12.63
N ARG A 163 -23.34 6.99 -13.77
CA ARG A 163 -22.38 7.68 -14.64
C ARG A 163 -21.50 8.69 -13.89
N ILE A 164 -20.22 8.75 -14.25
CA ILE A 164 -19.34 9.89 -13.97
C ILE A 164 -19.87 11.14 -14.69
N SER A 165 -20.46 10.96 -15.88
CA SER A 165 -21.24 12.02 -16.52
C SER A 165 -22.43 12.42 -15.64
N ASP A 166 -22.30 13.60 -15.03
CA ASP A 166 -23.13 14.11 -13.93
C ASP A 166 -24.64 14.13 -14.24
N GLN A 167 -25.46 14.28 -13.20
CA GLN A 167 -26.82 14.81 -13.34
C GLN A 167 -26.87 16.27 -13.87
N ASN A 168 -25.69 16.88 -14.10
CA ASN A 168 -25.48 18.15 -14.78
C ASN A 168 -25.22 18.00 -16.30
N ALA A 169 -24.89 16.80 -16.80
CA ALA A 169 -24.42 16.55 -18.17
C ALA A 169 -25.53 16.60 -19.26
N SER A 170 -26.59 17.37 -19.01
CA SER A 170 -27.66 17.70 -19.96
C SER A 170 -28.39 18.96 -19.46
N GLY A 171 -27.78 20.13 -19.69
CA GLY A 171 -28.32 21.41 -19.22
C GLY A 171 -27.84 21.82 -17.83
N ALA A 172 -26.53 21.69 -17.56
CA ALA A 172 -25.89 22.22 -16.36
C ALA A 172 -26.34 23.68 -16.10
N PRO A 173 -26.78 24.04 -14.88
CA PRO A 173 -27.04 25.43 -14.53
C PRO A 173 -25.79 26.28 -14.75
N PRO A 174 -25.91 27.55 -15.18
CA PRO A 174 -24.75 28.43 -15.27
C PRO A 174 -24.07 28.54 -13.90
N MET A 175 -22.75 28.27 -13.87
CA MET A 175 -21.95 28.17 -12.64
C MET A 175 -22.36 29.19 -11.58
N THR A 176 -22.63 28.72 -10.36
CA THR A 176 -23.00 29.63 -9.27
C THR A 176 -21.86 30.62 -9.00
N VAL A 177 -22.21 31.79 -8.47
CA VAL A 177 -21.22 32.81 -8.06
C VAL A 177 -20.18 32.20 -7.11
N ARG A 178 -20.60 31.28 -6.23
CA ARG A 178 -19.72 30.55 -5.30
C ARG A 178 -18.71 29.66 -6.03
N GLU A 179 -19.13 28.91 -7.04
CA GLU A 179 -18.23 28.05 -7.84
C GLU A 179 -17.27 28.88 -8.70
N LYS A 180 -17.74 29.99 -9.28
CA LYS A 180 -16.87 30.91 -10.02
C LYS A 180 -15.80 31.54 -9.12
N THR A 181 -16.17 31.99 -7.91
CA THR A 181 -15.20 32.49 -6.92
C THR A 181 -14.26 31.39 -6.43
N ARG A 182 -14.74 30.15 -6.25
CA ARG A 182 -13.90 29.00 -5.90
C ARG A 182 -12.85 28.74 -6.98
N MET A 183 -13.29 28.62 -8.23
CA MET A 183 -12.43 28.39 -9.39
C MET A 183 -11.33 29.46 -9.49
N GLU A 184 -11.70 30.73 -9.35
CA GLU A 184 -10.73 31.83 -9.47
C GLU A 184 -9.67 31.78 -8.36
N LYS A 185 -10.04 31.42 -7.13
CA LYS A 185 -9.06 31.20 -6.05
C LYS A 185 -8.08 30.06 -6.37
N PHE A 186 -8.53 28.97 -6.97
CA PHE A 186 -7.62 27.91 -7.43
C PHE A 186 -6.68 28.41 -8.53
N ARG A 187 -7.19 29.12 -9.55
CA ARG A 187 -6.36 29.70 -10.62
C ARG A 187 -5.30 30.65 -10.07
N GLN A 188 -5.65 31.50 -9.12
CA GLN A 188 -4.71 32.40 -8.46
C GLN A 188 -3.60 31.64 -7.69
N LEU A 189 -3.94 30.58 -6.95
CA LEU A 189 -2.95 29.77 -6.24
C LEU A 189 -2.02 29.00 -7.20
N LEU A 190 -2.57 28.42 -8.26
CA LEU A 190 -1.85 27.57 -9.20
C LEU A 190 -0.92 28.32 -10.17
N SER A 191 -1.26 29.59 -10.48
CA SER A 191 -0.47 30.51 -11.31
C SER A 191 0.62 31.28 -10.55
N SER A 192 0.69 31.15 -9.22
CA SER A 192 1.75 31.78 -8.44
C SER A 192 3.12 31.10 -8.68
N PRO A 193 4.25 31.85 -8.70
CA PRO A 193 5.58 31.29 -8.99
C PRO A 193 6.02 30.17 -8.03
N SER A 194 5.48 30.16 -6.82
CA SER A 194 5.59 29.04 -5.87
C SER A 194 4.25 28.89 -5.15
N THR A 195 3.49 27.85 -5.47
CA THR A 195 2.15 27.63 -4.93
C THR A 195 2.19 27.27 -3.44
N ASP A 196 1.46 28.04 -2.63
CA ASP A 196 1.20 27.72 -1.22
C ASP A 196 0.40 26.41 -1.14
N LEU A 197 1.07 25.33 -0.72
CA LEU A 197 0.47 24.01 -0.61
C LEU A 197 -0.51 23.91 0.57
N ASP A 198 -0.36 24.71 1.62
CA ASP A 198 -1.25 24.65 2.79
C ASP A 198 -2.55 25.39 2.53
N GLU A 199 -2.50 26.53 1.83
CA GLU A 199 -3.71 27.18 1.34
C GLU A 199 -4.38 26.36 0.22
N LEU A 200 -3.61 25.68 -0.64
CA LEU A 200 -4.15 24.72 -1.61
C LEU A 200 -4.86 23.54 -0.92
N ARG A 201 -4.29 22.95 0.15
CA ARG A 201 -4.93 21.93 0.99
C ARG A 201 -6.25 22.42 1.56
N LYS A 202 -6.25 23.57 2.24
CA LYS A 202 -7.48 24.21 2.81
C LYS A 202 -8.57 24.40 1.76
N CYS A 203 -8.21 24.81 0.54
CA CYS A 203 -9.17 24.98 -0.57
C CYS A 203 -9.69 23.64 -1.12
N SER A 204 -8.85 22.60 -1.13
CA SER A 204 -9.13 21.28 -1.74
C SER A 204 -9.91 20.35 -0.82
N TRP A 205 -9.83 20.53 0.51
CA TRP A 205 -10.54 19.71 1.49
C TRP A 205 -12.06 19.66 1.26
N SER A 206 -12.65 20.78 0.84
CA SER A 206 -14.08 20.85 0.49
C SER A 206 -14.38 20.59 -1.01
N GLY A 207 -13.46 19.91 -1.71
CA GLY A 207 -13.50 19.55 -3.14
C GLY A 207 -12.61 20.42 -4.03
N VAL A 208 -12.20 19.88 -5.18
CA VAL A 208 -11.44 20.59 -6.22
C VAL A 208 -12.31 20.73 -7.47
N PRO A 209 -12.39 21.91 -8.12
CA PRO A 209 -13.09 22.04 -9.41
C PRO A 209 -12.45 21.17 -10.50
N ARG A 210 -13.26 20.64 -11.44
CA ARG A 210 -12.81 19.62 -12.41
C ARG A 210 -11.59 20.07 -13.21
N GLU A 211 -11.67 21.29 -13.74
CA GLU A 211 -10.73 21.89 -14.69
C GLU A 211 -9.35 22.19 -14.10
N VAL A 212 -9.22 22.15 -12.77
CA VAL A 212 -7.95 22.33 -12.03
C VAL A 212 -7.56 21.10 -11.21
N ARG A 213 -8.39 20.04 -11.19
CA ARG A 213 -8.13 18.82 -10.44
C ARG A 213 -6.83 18.10 -10.87
N PRO A 214 -6.50 17.96 -12.17
CA PRO A 214 -5.27 17.29 -12.61
C PRO A 214 -4.00 17.91 -11.97
N VAL A 215 -3.75 19.20 -12.20
CA VAL A 215 -2.60 19.92 -11.61
C VAL A 215 -2.64 19.95 -10.08
N THR A 216 -3.83 20.07 -9.48
CA THR A 216 -3.98 20.06 -8.01
C THR A 216 -3.60 18.71 -7.40
N TRP A 217 -4.04 17.59 -7.98
CA TRP A 217 -3.69 16.24 -7.53
C TRP A 217 -2.20 15.97 -7.66
N ARG A 218 -1.57 16.37 -8.78
CA ARG A 218 -0.11 16.27 -8.94
C ARG A 218 0.66 17.07 -7.88
N LEU A 219 0.18 18.26 -7.49
CA LEU A 219 0.79 19.07 -6.42
C LEU A 219 0.58 18.47 -5.02
N LEU A 220 -0.66 18.09 -4.68
CA LEU A 220 -1.00 17.62 -3.33
C LEU A 220 -0.41 16.24 -2.99
N SER A 221 -0.31 15.35 -3.99
CA SER A 221 0.43 14.07 -3.86
C SER A 221 1.94 14.23 -3.73
N GLY A 222 2.49 15.45 -3.88
CA GLY A 222 3.92 15.71 -3.88
C GLY A 222 4.66 15.19 -5.12
N TYR A 223 3.94 14.84 -6.19
CA TYR A 223 4.53 14.45 -7.48
C TYR A 223 5.11 15.67 -8.22
N LEU A 224 4.41 16.81 -8.18
CA LEU A 224 4.77 18.06 -8.83
C LEU A 224 5.30 19.09 -7.81
N PRO A 225 6.41 19.82 -8.10
CA PRO A 225 6.94 20.79 -7.16
C PRO A 225 6.07 22.06 -7.07
N ALA A 226 6.05 22.66 -5.87
CA ALA A 226 5.37 23.92 -5.60
C ALA A 226 5.90 25.08 -6.46
N ASN A 227 7.22 25.20 -6.63
CA ASN A 227 7.86 26.15 -7.55
C ASN A 227 7.47 25.81 -9.01
N MET A 228 6.96 26.81 -9.72
CA MET A 228 6.39 26.68 -11.07
C MET A 228 7.44 26.42 -12.16
N GLU A 229 8.61 27.04 -12.08
CA GLU A 229 9.71 26.91 -13.06
C GLU A 229 10.21 25.47 -13.15
N ARG A 230 10.28 24.78 -12.00
CA ARG A 230 10.74 23.39 -11.91
C ARG A 230 9.71 22.35 -12.38
N ARG A 231 8.45 22.73 -12.63
CA ARG A 231 7.36 21.79 -12.93
C ARG A 231 7.59 20.99 -14.22
N MET A 232 7.88 21.68 -15.31
CA MET A 232 8.05 21.06 -16.64
C MET A 232 9.21 20.06 -16.65
N GLN A 233 10.39 20.48 -16.20
CA GLN A 233 11.58 19.61 -16.09
C GLN A 233 11.34 18.41 -15.17
N THR A 234 10.64 18.61 -14.05
CA THR A 234 10.34 17.51 -13.11
C THR A 234 9.37 16.49 -13.70
N LEU A 235 8.32 16.95 -14.40
CA LEU A 235 7.38 16.07 -15.11
C LEU A 235 8.09 15.28 -16.19
N GLN A 236 8.81 15.94 -17.10
CA GLN A 236 9.54 15.29 -18.19
C GLN A 236 10.47 14.19 -17.65
N ARG A 237 11.38 14.56 -16.73
CA ARG A 237 12.31 13.62 -16.11
C ARG A 237 11.61 12.45 -15.42
N LYS A 238 10.45 12.67 -14.80
CA LYS A 238 9.67 11.61 -14.14
C LYS A 238 8.92 10.70 -15.11
N ARG A 239 8.46 11.23 -16.25
CA ARG A 239 7.85 10.42 -17.31
C ARG A 239 8.91 9.55 -17.98
N GLU A 240 10.05 10.13 -18.33
CA GLU A 240 11.24 9.42 -18.81
C GLU A 240 11.70 8.32 -17.81
N GLU A 241 11.77 8.62 -16.51
CA GLU A 241 12.09 7.66 -15.45
C GLU A 241 11.11 6.46 -15.41
N TYR A 242 9.83 6.68 -15.68
CA TYR A 242 8.83 5.62 -15.76
C TYR A 242 8.95 4.77 -17.03
N PHE A 243 9.15 5.38 -18.20
CA PHE A 243 9.38 4.64 -19.45
C PHE A 243 10.71 3.87 -19.44
N GLY A 244 11.71 4.36 -18.69
CA GLY A 244 12.91 3.60 -18.35
C GLY A 244 12.60 2.32 -17.59
N PHE A 245 11.65 2.34 -16.64
CA PHE A 245 11.19 1.11 -15.96
C PHE A 245 10.45 0.16 -16.92
N ILE A 246 9.64 0.68 -17.84
CA ILE A 246 8.98 -0.15 -18.87
C ILE A 246 10.04 -0.87 -19.72
N GLN A 247 11.02 -0.14 -20.25
CA GLN A 247 12.11 -0.71 -21.05
C GLN A 247 12.98 -1.70 -20.25
N GLN A 248 13.24 -1.42 -18.97
CA GLN A 248 14.07 -2.27 -18.13
C GLN A 248 13.38 -3.56 -17.69
N TYR A 249 12.04 -3.55 -17.49
CA TYR A 249 11.36 -4.63 -16.79
C TYR A 249 10.13 -5.21 -17.50
N TYR A 250 9.41 -4.48 -18.36
CA TYR A 250 8.08 -4.93 -18.80
C TYR A 250 8.15 -6.23 -19.61
N ASP A 251 9.22 -6.48 -20.37
CA ASP A 251 9.37 -7.74 -21.13
C ASP A 251 9.65 -8.96 -20.24
N SER A 252 10.12 -8.76 -19.00
CA SER A 252 10.23 -9.83 -18.01
C SER A 252 8.89 -10.36 -17.53
N ARG A 253 7.75 -9.76 -17.91
CA ARG A 253 6.38 -10.23 -17.57
C ARG A 253 6.10 -11.68 -18.00
N ASN A 254 6.86 -12.19 -18.96
CA ASN A 254 6.77 -13.56 -19.47
C ASN A 254 7.76 -14.54 -18.81
N GLU A 255 8.66 -14.07 -17.95
CA GLU A 255 9.65 -14.91 -17.26
C GLU A 255 9.02 -15.63 -16.06
N GLU A 256 9.47 -16.86 -15.79
CA GLU A 256 8.91 -17.77 -14.78
C GLU A 256 8.70 -17.13 -13.40
N HIS A 257 9.62 -16.26 -12.97
CA HIS A 257 9.58 -15.59 -11.66
C HIS A 257 8.61 -14.40 -11.58
N HIS A 258 8.12 -13.89 -12.72
CA HIS A 258 7.15 -12.79 -12.80
C HIS A 258 5.79 -13.22 -13.39
N GLN A 259 5.74 -14.38 -14.06
CA GLN A 259 4.55 -14.88 -14.76
C GLN A 259 3.30 -14.93 -13.87
N ASP A 260 3.41 -15.41 -12.63
CA ASP A 260 2.26 -15.44 -11.69
C ASP A 260 1.80 -14.05 -11.25
N THR A 261 2.68 -13.04 -11.23
CA THR A 261 2.30 -11.65 -10.93
C THR A 261 1.55 -11.05 -12.10
N TYR A 262 2.11 -11.14 -13.31
CA TYR A 262 1.46 -10.63 -14.53
C TYR A 262 0.13 -11.34 -14.81
N ARG A 263 0.07 -12.66 -14.62
CA ARG A 263 -1.16 -13.46 -14.78
C ARG A 263 -2.29 -13.04 -13.85
N GLN A 264 -2.00 -12.70 -12.60
CA GLN A 264 -3.02 -12.19 -11.67
C GLN A 264 -3.58 -10.83 -12.13
N ILE A 265 -2.69 -9.92 -12.56
CA ILE A 265 -3.07 -8.61 -13.09
C ILE A 265 -3.94 -8.77 -14.35
N HIS A 266 -3.51 -9.58 -15.31
CA HIS A 266 -4.23 -9.87 -16.57
C HIS A 266 -5.62 -10.51 -16.34
N ILE A 267 -5.80 -11.24 -15.23
CA ILE A 267 -7.12 -11.81 -14.84
C ILE A 267 -8.02 -10.75 -14.16
N ASP A 268 -7.45 -9.75 -13.49
CA ASP A 268 -8.19 -8.70 -12.78
C ASP A 268 -8.55 -7.49 -13.65
N ILE A 269 -7.70 -7.10 -14.60
CA ILE A 269 -7.90 -5.89 -15.40
C ILE A 269 -9.19 -5.91 -16.23
N PRO A 270 -9.52 -6.96 -17.01
CA PRO A 270 -10.80 -7.03 -17.73
C PRO A 270 -12.04 -6.97 -16.81
N ARG A 271 -11.87 -7.30 -15.51
CA ARG A 271 -12.91 -7.31 -14.47
C ARG A 271 -12.94 -6.02 -13.63
N THR A 272 -12.09 -5.04 -13.95
CA THR A 272 -12.01 -3.75 -13.28
C THR A 272 -13.06 -2.81 -13.86
N ASN A 273 -13.97 -2.31 -13.02
CA ASN A 273 -15.09 -1.42 -13.40
C ASN A 273 -15.83 -1.82 -14.69
N PRO A 274 -16.34 -3.07 -14.82
CA PRO A 274 -16.72 -3.68 -16.10
C PRO A 274 -17.98 -3.10 -16.77
N LEU A 275 -18.64 -2.12 -16.14
CA LEU A 275 -19.80 -1.41 -16.70
C LEU A 275 -19.46 -0.02 -17.26
N ILE A 276 -18.20 0.42 -17.17
CA ILE A 276 -17.72 1.71 -17.72
C ILE A 276 -16.90 1.42 -18.99
N PRO A 277 -17.37 1.82 -20.19
CA PRO A 277 -16.75 1.40 -21.46
C PRO A 277 -15.27 1.77 -21.61
N LEU A 278 -14.81 2.88 -21.02
CA LEU A 278 -13.40 3.27 -20.98
C LEU A 278 -12.46 2.12 -20.56
N PHE A 279 -12.77 1.39 -19.48
CA PHE A 279 -11.92 0.31 -18.96
C PHE A 279 -12.07 -1.02 -19.74
N GLN A 280 -12.95 -1.05 -20.75
CA GLN A 280 -13.12 -2.19 -21.66
C GLN A 280 -12.37 -1.99 -22.99
N GLN A 281 -11.73 -0.83 -23.18
CA GLN A 281 -10.85 -0.57 -24.33
C GLN A 281 -9.49 -1.27 -24.14
N PRO A 282 -8.99 -2.08 -25.09
CA PRO A 282 -7.75 -2.84 -24.92
C PRO A 282 -6.52 -2.00 -24.56
N LEU A 283 -6.41 -0.79 -25.12
CA LEU A 283 -5.29 0.12 -24.82
C LEU A 283 -5.31 0.63 -23.37
N VAL A 284 -6.50 0.87 -22.79
CA VAL A 284 -6.63 1.20 -21.36
C VAL A 284 -6.27 -0.02 -20.50
N GLN A 285 -6.64 -1.23 -20.93
CA GLN A 285 -6.26 -2.45 -20.22
C GLN A 285 -4.74 -2.68 -20.24
N GLU A 286 -4.07 -2.50 -21.38
CA GLU A 286 -2.60 -2.62 -21.48
C GLU A 286 -1.88 -1.58 -20.59
N ILE A 287 -2.33 -0.32 -20.59
CA ILE A 287 -1.82 0.74 -19.71
C ILE A 287 -1.97 0.34 -18.24
N PHE A 288 -3.13 -0.19 -17.85
CA PHE A 288 -3.37 -0.62 -16.47
C PHE A 288 -2.52 -1.83 -16.07
N GLU A 289 -2.38 -2.82 -16.95
CA GLU A 289 -1.47 -3.95 -16.75
C GLU A 289 -0.03 -3.48 -16.52
N ARG A 290 0.43 -2.52 -17.33
CA ARG A 290 1.79 -1.98 -17.29
C ARG A 290 2.05 -1.12 -16.05
N ILE A 291 1.13 -0.24 -15.66
CA ILE A 291 1.19 0.51 -14.38
C ILE A 291 1.32 -0.46 -13.19
N LEU A 292 0.45 -1.47 -13.12
CA LEU A 292 0.40 -2.39 -11.97
C LEU A 292 1.59 -3.35 -11.94
N PHE A 293 2.03 -3.85 -13.10
CA PHE A 293 3.19 -4.75 -13.18
C PHE A 293 4.46 -4.03 -12.75
N ILE A 294 4.72 -2.83 -13.29
CA ILE A 294 5.87 -2.00 -12.92
C ILE A 294 5.80 -1.57 -11.45
N TRP A 295 4.61 -1.34 -10.90
CA TRP A 295 4.48 -1.10 -9.45
C TRP A 295 4.80 -2.35 -8.63
N ALA A 296 4.21 -3.49 -8.95
CA ALA A 296 4.34 -4.74 -8.19
C ALA A 296 5.80 -5.21 -8.06
N ILE A 297 6.54 -5.24 -9.17
CA ILE A 297 7.95 -5.69 -9.17
C ILE A 297 8.88 -4.72 -8.40
N ARG A 298 8.55 -3.42 -8.37
CA ARG A 298 9.31 -2.41 -7.62
C ARG A 298 8.99 -2.41 -6.12
N HIS A 299 7.92 -3.08 -5.70
CA HIS A 299 7.50 -3.20 -4.30
C HIS A 299 7.41 -4.69 -3.87
N PRO A 300 8.52 -5.46 -3.93
CA PRO A 300 8.50 -6.92 -3.72
C PRO A 300 8.08 -7.38 -2.31
N ALA A 301 7.99 -6.47 -1.34
CA ALA A 301 7.40 -6.75 -0.03
C ALA A 301 5.86 -6.91 -0.07
N SER A 302 5.22 -6.43 -1.14
CA SER A 302 3.78 -6.58 -1.43
C SER A 302 3.52 -7.41 -2.69
N GLY A 303 4.28 -7.18 -3.77
CA GLY A 303 3.94 -7.70 -5.10
C GLY A 303 2.62 -7.10 -5.61
N TYR A 304 1.90 -7.81 -6.48
CA TYR A 304 0.52 -7.45 -6.81
C TYR A 304 -0.44 -8.02 -5.77
N VAL A 305 -1.36 -7.19 -5.29
CA VAL A 305 -2.47 -7.59 -4.41
C VAL A 305 -3.78 -7.08 -5.01
N GLN A 306 -4.78 -7.95 -5.06
CA GLN A 306 -6.07 -7.63 -5.65
C GLN A 306 -6.76 -6.47 -4.91
N GLY A 307 -7.26 -5.50 -5.67
CA GLY A 307 -7.79 -4.22 -5.21
C GLY A 307 -6.88 -3.04 -5.53
N ILE A 308 -5.56 -3.24 -5.66
CA ILE A 308 -4.65 -2.18 -6.12
C ILE A 308 -4.99 -1.78 -7.57
N ASN A 309 -5.47 -2.73 -8.38
CA ASN A 309 -6.00 -2.49 -9.73
C ASN A 309 -7.09 -1.40 -9.78
N ASP A 310 -7.94 -1.33 -8.74
CA ASP A 310 -9.00 -0.33 -8.69
C ASP A 310 -8.42 1.06 -8.41
N LEU A 311 -7.36 1.15 -7.59
CA LEU A 311 -6.75 2.40 -7.13
C LEU A 311 -6.09 3.22 -8.26
N VAL A 312 -5.79 2.59 -9.40
CA VAL A 312 -5.35 3.29 -10.64
C VAL A 312 -6.49 4.16 -11.20
N THR A 313 -7.74 3.68 -11.11
CA THR A 313 -8.88 4.22 -11.87
C THR A 313 -9.20 5.70 -11.63
N PRO A 314 -9.11 6.27 -10.41
CA PRO A 314 -9.41 7.68 -10.20
C PRO A 314 -8.31 8.60 -10.75
N PHE A 315 -7.03 8.18 -10.66
CA PHE A 315 -5.92 8.94 -11.24
C PHE A 315 -6.00 8.99 -12.75
N PHE A 316 -6.21 7.83 -13.40
CA PHE A 316 -6.32 7.75 -14.86
C PHE A 316 -7.47 8.60 -15.39
N VAL A 317 -8.66 8.51 -14.78
CA VAL A 317 -9.83 9.32 -15.19
C VAL A 317 -9.60 10.81 -14.94
N VAL A 318 -8.95 11.20 -13.84
CA VAL A 318 -8.63 12.62 -13.58
C VAL A 318 -7.64 13.16 -14.59
N PHE A 319 -6.54 12.47 -14.90
CA PHE A 319 -5.55 12.95 -15.87
C PHE A 319 -6.06 12.88 -17.32
N LEU A 320 -6.87 11.87 -17.67
CA LEU A 320 -7.58 11.85 -18.96
C LEU A 320 -8.55 13.04 -19.10
N SER A 321 -9.21 13.45 -18.01
CA SER A 321 -10.13 14.61 -18.02
C SER A 321 -9.45 15.98 -18.22
N GLU A 322 -8.11 16.05 -18.25
CA GLU A 322 -7.34 17.24 -18.67
C GLU A 322 -7.33 17.42 -20.20
N HIS A 323 -7.64 16.35 -20.95
CA HIS A 323 -7.57 16.27 -22.41
C HIS A 323 -8.93 15.99 -23.07
N VAL A 324 -10.00 15.87 -22.28
CA VAL A 324 -11.35 15.45 -22.74
C VAL A 324 -12.40 16.42 -22.20
N GLU A 325 -13.07 17.16 -23.08
CA GLU A 325 -14.03 18.19 -22.68
C GLU A 325 -15.27 17.60 -22.00
N GLU A 326 -15.91 16.58 -22.57
CA GLU A 326 -17.11 15.92 -22.02
C GLU A 326 -17.06 14.38 -22.12
N ASP A 327 -17.88 13.70 -21.30
CA ASP A 327 -18.13 12.24 -21.25
C ASP A 327 -16.93 11.27 -21.30
N VAL A 328 -16.05 11.38 -20.30
CA VAL A 328 -14.83 10.55 -20.12
C VAL A 328 -15.12 9.03 -20.04
N GLU A 329 -16.35 8.60 -19.73
CA GLU A 329 -16.71 7.16 -19.63
C GLU A 329 -16.81 6.46 -20.98
N ASN A 330 -17.19 7.20 -22.03
CA ASN A 330 -17.41 6.70 -23.38
C ASN A 330 -16.36 7.21 -24.38
N PHE A 331 -15.43 8.04 -23.93
CA PHE A 331 -14.34 8.59 -24.73
C PHE A 331 -13.38 7.49 -25.23
N ASP A 332 -13.11 7.46 -26.54
CA ASP A 332 -12.14 6.54 -27.16
C ASP A 332 -10.71 7.09 -27.01
N VAL A 333 -9.89 6.41 -26.20
CA VAL A 333 -8.51 6.86 -25.95
C VAL A 333 -7.60 6.74 -27.18
N GLN A 334 -7.97 5.96 -28.21
CA GLN A 334 -7.22 5.87 -29.47
C GLN A 334 -7.26 7.17 -30.28
N SER A 335 -8.15 8.11 -29.93
CA SER A 335 -8.21 9.44 -30.54
C SER A 335 -7.15 10.43 -30.01
N LEU A 336 -6.45 10.10 -28.92
CA LEU A 336 -5.37 10.92 -28.36
C LEU A 336 -4.00 10.54 -28.96
N GLY A 337 -3.12 11.54 -29.07
CA GLY A 337 -1.73 11.31 -29.47
C GLY A 337 -0.96 10.51 -28.42
N GLU A 338 0.00 9.69 -28.87
CA GLU A 338 0.73 8.75 -28.02
C GLU A 338 1.42 9.45 -26.83
N ASP A 339 2.06 10.60 -27.06
CA ASP A 339 2.72 11.42 -26.01
C ASP A 339 1.76 11.82 -24.87
N ILE A 340 0.46 11.99 -25.17
CA ILE A 340 -0.58 12.34 -24.21
C ILE A 340 -0.95 11.11 -23.38
N LEU A 341 -1.15 9.95 -24.03
CA LEU A 341 -1.43 8.69 -23.34
C LEU A 341 -0.25 8.26 -22.45
N GLN A 342 0.98 8.34 -22.97
CA GLN A 342 2.20 8.10 -22.21
C GLN A 342 2.31 9.04 -20.99
N SER A 343 1.92 10.31 -21.16
CA SER A 343 1.87 11.29 -20.06
C SER A 343 0.82 10.94 -19.00
N ILE A 344 -0.40 10.55 -19.40
CA ILE A 344 -1.48 10.13 -18.50
C ILE A 344 -1.07 8.87 -17.72
N GLU A 345 -0.47 7.89 -18.40
CA GLU A 345 0.00 6.63 -17.80
C GLU A 345 1.07 6.87 -16.73
N ALA A 346 2.13 7.60 -17.07
CA ALA A 346 3.22 7.89 -16.15
C ALA A 346 2.78 8.75 -14.95
N ASP A 347 1.94 9.77 -15.17
CA ASP A 347 1.37 10.59 -14.10
C ASP A 347 0.49 9.75 -13.15
N SER A 348 -0.29 8.81 -13.71
CA SER A 348 -1.12 7.86 -12.95
C SER A 348 -0.26 6.93 -12.09
N PHE A 349 0.81 6.36 -12.65
CA PHE A 349 1.77 5.54 -11.91
C PHE A 349 2.39 6.29 -10.72
N TRP A 350 2.86 7.51 -10.92
CA TRP A 350 3.52 8.28 -9.86
C TRP A 350 2.55 8.72 -8.76
N CYS A 351 1.34 9.17 -9.12
CA CYS A 351 0.34 9.58 -8.12
C CYS A 351 -0.25 8.38 -7.37
N MET A 352 -0.48 7.25 -8.04
CA MET A 352 -0.85 5.99 -7.37
C MET A 352 0.26 5.52 -6.42
N SER A 353 1.53 5.58 -6.84
CA SER A 353 2.66 5.23 -5.96
C SER A 353 2.69 6.11 -4.70
N LYS A 354 2.42 7.41 -4.84
CA LYS A 354 2.33 8.34 -3.69
C LYS A 354 1.13 8.10 -2.78
N LEU A 355 0.01 7.60 -3.31
CA LEU A 355 -1.11 7.13 -2.48
C LEU A 355 -0.71 5.88 -1.67
N LEU A 356 -0.07 4.92 -2.34
CA LEU A 356 0.33 3.63 -1.76
C LEU A 356 1.44 3.76 -0.71
N ASP A 357 2.34 4.74 -0.84
CA ASP A 357 3.32 5.12 0.19
C ASP A 357 2.69 5.37 1.56
N GLY A 358 1.48 5.95 1.61
CA GLY A 358 0.75 6.22 2.86
C GLY A 358 0.09 5.01 3.50
N ILE A 359 0.07 3.85 2.82
CA ILE A 359 -0.68 2.64 3.22
C ILE A 359 0.05 1.33 2.88
N GLN A 360 1.39 1.32 2.76
CA GLN A 360 2.16 0.15 2.32
C GLN A 360 1.83 -1.14 3.12
N ASP A 361 1.59 -1.03 4.44
CA ASP A 361 1.28 -2.19 5.29
C ASP A 361 -0.11 -2.82 5.05
N ASN A 362 -0.98 -2.18 4.25
CA ASN A 362 -2.19 -2.81 3.71
C ASN A 362 -1.89 -3.96 2.75
N TYR A 363 -0.76 -3.93 2.03
CA TYR A 363 -0.50 -4.85 0.90
C TYR A 363 0.72 -5.75 1.10
N THR A 364 1.54 -5.50 2.12
CA THR A 364 2.55 -6.48 2.58
C THR A 364 1.92 -7.82 2.98
N PHE A 365 2.72 -8.89 2.99
CA PHE A 365 2.28 -10.26 3.35
C PHE A 365 1.33 -10.31 4.57
N ALA A 366 0.21 -11.03 4.40
CA ALA A 366 -0.91 -11.15 5.35
C ALA A 366 -1.69 -9.85 5.67
N GLN A 367 -1.40 -8.74 4.98
CA GLN A 367 -2.14 -7.47 5.01
C GLN A 367 -2.40 -6.91 6.43
N PRO A 368 -1.35 -6.79 7.29
CA PRO A 368 -1.51 -6.38 8.69
C PRO A 368 -2.11 -4.98 8.85
N GLY A 369 -1.91 -4.07 7.90
CA GLY A 369 -2.53 -2.74 7.89
C GLY A 369 -4.06 -2.80 7.81
N ILE A 370 -4.60 -3.70 6.97
CA ILE A 370 -6.05 -3.92 6.85
C ILE A 370 -6.60 -4.47 8.17
N GLN A 371 -5.96 -5.48 8.75
CA GLN A 371 -6.42 -6.09 10.00
C GLN A 371 -6.46 -5.07 11.15
N LYS A 372 -5.42 -4.23 11.29
CA LYS A 372 -5.40 -3.12 12.26
C LYS A 372 -6.54 -2.13 12.02
N LYS A 373 -6.78 -1.72 10.77
CA LYS A 373 -7.80 -0.72 10.40
C LYS A 373 -9.22 -1.23 10.61
N VAL A 374 -9.49 -2.50 10.29
CA VAL A 374 -10.79 -3.15 10.56
C VAL A 374 -11.05 -3.23 12.08
N LYS A 375 -10.06 -3.64 12.87
CA LYS A 375 -10.19 -3.66 14.35
C LYS A 375 -10.33 -2.26 14.94
N ALA A 376 -9.62 -1.27 14.40
CA ALA A 376 -9.78 0.12 14.82
C ALA A 376 -11.19 0.67 14.46
N LEU A 377 -11.83 0.16 13.41
CA LEU A 377 -13.21 0.53 13.06
C LEU A 377 -14.21 -0.09 14.05
N GLU A 378 -14.03 -1.35 14.40
CA GLU A 378 -14.80 -2.03 15.47
C GLU A 378 -14.67 -1.29 16.82
N GLU A 379 -13.44 -0.97 17.24
CA GLU A 379 -13.14 -0.20 18.46
C GLU A 379 -13.60 1.26 18.39
N LEU A 380 -13.91 1.80 17.21
CA LEU A 380 -14.45 3.14 17.04
C LEU A 380 -15.98 3.13 17.02
N VAL A 381 -16.60 2.22 16.26
CA VAL A 381 -18.07 2.10 16.15
C VAL A 381 -18.69 1.70 17.49
N SER A 382 -18.10 0.76 18.22
CA SER A 382 -18.52 0.41 19.60
C SER A 382 -18.49 1.59 20.60
N ARG A 383 -17.73 2.66 20.32
CA ARG A 383 -17.71 3.90 21.12
C ARG A 383 -18.66 5.00 20.61
N ILE A 384 -19.17 4.90 19.38
CA ILE A 384 -20.07 5.90 18.79
C ILE A 384 -21.52 5.43 18.78
N ASP A 385 -21.77 4.20 18.33
CA ASP A 385 -23.08 3.60 18.16
C ASP A 385 -23.05 2.13 18.60
N ASP A 386 -23.07 1.95 19.92
CA ASP A 386 -23.10 0.63 20.56
C ASP A 386 -24.37 -0.16 20.18
N GLN A 387 -25.46 0.51 19.76
CA GLN A 387 -26.65 -0.17 19.24
C GLN A 387 -26.32 -0.91 17.93
N VAL A 388 -25.64 -0.25 16.99
CA VAL A 388 -25.18 -0.87 15.74
C VAL A 388 -24.13 -1.96 16.01
N HIS A 389 -23.18 -1.73 16.91
CA HIS A 389 -22.16 -2.72 17.25
C HIS A 389 -22.77 -4.01 17.85
N ASN A 390 -23.70 -3.90 18.81
CA ASN A 390 -24.38 -5.06 19.38
C ASN A 390 -25.35 -5.73 18.39
N HIS A 391 -25.91 -5.01 17.41
CA HIS A 391 -26.73 -5.61 16.34
C HIS A 391 -25.91 -6.53 15.44
N PHE A 392 -24.67 -6.16 15.10
CA PHE A 392 -23.77 -7.07 14.38
C PHE A 392 -23.44 -8.32 15.20
N ALA A 393 -23.17 -8.17 16.50
CA ALA A 393 -22.92 -9.30 17.40
C ALA A 393 -24.15 -10.22 17.56
N LYS A 394 -25.37 -9.65 17.63
CA LYS A 394 -26.65 -10.38 17.66
C LYS A 394 -26.84 -11.28 16.43
N TYR A 395 -26.30 -10.87 15.28
CA TYR A 395 -26.48 -11.55 13.99
C TYR A 395 -25.20 -12.20 13.44
N GLU A 396 -24.15 -12.37 14.26
CA GLU A 396 -22.89 -13.02 13.89
C GLU A 396 -22.17 -12.38 12.68
N VAL A 397 -22.39 -11.09 12.44
CA VAL A 397 -21.70 -10.31 11.39
C VAL A 397 -20.37 -9.78 11.94
N GLU A 398 -19.26 -10.27 11.41
CA GLU A 398 -17.93 -9.76 11.77
C GLU A 398 -17.54 -8.55 10.90
N TYR A 399 -16.90 -7.55 11.50
CA TYR A 399 -16.41 -6.35 10.76
C TYR A 399 -15.51 -6.71 9.57
N LEU A 400 -14.76 -7.81 9.64
CA LEU A 400 -13.88 -8.28 8.55
C LEU A 400 -14.67 -8.70 7.30
N GLN A 401 -15.91 -9.16 7.44
CA GLN A 401 -16.75 -9.66 6.32
C GLN A 401 -17.20 -8.55 5.35
N PHE A 402 -17.16 -7.28 5.75
CA PHE A 402 -17.46 -6.13 4.89
C PHE A 402 -16.30 -5.11 4.86
N ALA A 403 -15.79 -4.70 6.02
CA ALA A 403 -14.83 -3.60 6.11
C ALA A 403 -13.43 -3.95 5.58
N PHE A 404 -13.10 -5.24 5.36
CA PHE A 404 -11.88 -5.61 4.63
C PHE A 404 -11.83 -4.93 3.26
N ARG A 405 -12.92 -5.02 2.47
CA ARG A 405 -13.02 -4.41 1.13
C ARG A 405 -13.00 -2.89 1.21
N TRP A 406 -13.65 -2.33 2.23
CA TRP A 406 -13.67 -0.87 2.45
C TRP A 406 -12.25 -0.33 2.66
N MET A 407 -11.43 -1.00 3.48
CA MET A 407 -10.05 -0.59 3.78
C MET A 407 -9.03 -0.95 2.68
N ASN A 408 -9.27 -2.03 1.93
CA ASN A 408 -8.39 -2.52 0.86
C ASN A 408 -8.59 -1.74 -0.46
N ASN A 409 -9.80 -1.24 -0.70
CA ASN A 409 -10.18 -0.53 -1.92
C ASN A 409 -10.60 0.93 -1.63
N LEU A 410 -10.29 1.47 -0.44
CA LEU A 410 -10.59 2.83 0.00
C LEU A 410 -12.03 3.30 -0.28
N LEU A 411 -13.01 2.47 0.10
CA LEU A 411 -14.46 2.59 -0.13
C LEU A 411 -14.92 2.64 -1.61
N MET A 412 -14.05 2.51 -2.60
CA MET A 412 -14.45 2.73 -4.01
C MET A 412 -15.29 1.62 -4.64
N ARG A 413 -15.44 0.48 -3.96
CA ARG A 413 -16.41 -0.58 -4.33
C ARG A 413 -17.80 -0.32 -3.74
N GLU A 414 -17.91 0.66 -2.85
CA GLU A 414 -19.13 1.07 -2.15
C GLU A 414 -19.67 2.43 -2.65
N LEU A 415 -18.98 3.07 -3.59
CA LEU A 415 -19.22 4.44 -4.05
C LEU A 415 -19.04 4.56 -5.59
N PRO A 416 -19.90 5.32 -6.31
CA PRO A 416 -19.67 5.65 -7.71
C PRO A 416 -18.32 6.37 -7.92
N LEU A 417 -17.68 6.20 -9.08
CA LEU A 417 -16.31 6.72 -9.30
C LEU A 417 -16.20 8.26 -9.16
N ARG A 418 -17.24 9.02 -9.53
CA ARG A 418 -17.32 10.48 -9.24
C ARG A 418 -17.25 10.81 -7.74
N CYS A 419 -17.86 9.97 -6.90
CA CYS A 419 -17.83 10.12 -5.44
C CYS A 419 -16.46 9.77 -4.88
N THR A 420 -15.80 8.72 -5.40
CA THR A 420 -14.41 8.37 -5.06
C THR A 420 -13.44 9.51 -5.42
N ILE A 421 -13.58 10.11 -6.61
CA ILE A 421 -12.77 11.28 -7.02
C ILE A 421 -13.00 12.46 -6.05
N ARG A 422 -14.25 12.82 -5.76
CA ARG A 422 -14.57 13.89 -4.78
C ARG A 422 -14.06 13.56 -3.37
N LEU A 423 -14.08 12.30 -2.96
CA LEU A 423 -13.53 11.87 -1.68
C LEU A 423 -12.00 12.06 -1.65
N TRP A 424 -11.32 11.70 -2.74
CA TRP A 424 -9.87 11.74 -2.87
C TRP A 424 -9.28 13.15 -3.05
N ASP A 425 -10.08 14.14 -3.49
CA ASP A 425 -9.76 15.58 -3.33
C ASP A 425 -9.42 15.92 -1.86
N THR A 426 -10.12 15.28 -0.92
CA THR A 426 -9.99 15.52 0.53
C THR A 426 -8.86 14.70 1.14
N TYR A 427 -8.69 13.45 0.69
CA TYR A 427 -7.59 12.59 1.13
C TYR A 427 -6.21 13.16 0.75
N GLN A 428 -6.09 13.80 -0.42
CA GLN A 428 -4.86 14.52 -0.79
C GLN A 428 -4.72 15.88 -0.08
N ALA A 429 -5.81 16.43 0.47
CA ALA A 429 -5.78 17.66 1.26
C ALA A 429 -5.41 17.44 2.75
N GLU A 430 -5.60 16.24 3.30
CA GLU A 430 -5.32 15.92 4.72
C GLU A 430 -3.81 15.89 5.03
N SER A 431 -3.33 16.91 5.74
CA SER A 431 -1.92 17.07 6.12
C SER A 431 -1.40 16.01 7.11
N GLU A 432 -2.30 15.34 7.85
CA GLU A 432 -1.95 14.26 8.79
C GLU A 432 -1.94 12.87 8.13
N GLY A 433 -2.20 12.80 6.81
CA GLY A 433 -2.27 11.57 6.04
C GLY A 433 -3.66 10.92 6.07
N PHE A 434 -4.22 10.68 4.88
CA PHE A 434 -5.57 10.13 4.72
C PHE A 434 -5.80 8.77 5.40
N SER A 435 -4.74 7.97 5.60
CA SER A 435 -4.80 6.61 6.19
C SER A 435 -5.50 6.58 7.55
N HIS A 436 -5.30 7.60 8.39
CA HIS A 436 -6.00 7.74 9.68
C HIS A 436 -7.40 8.34 9.51
N PHE A 437 -7.57 9.33 8.62
CA PHE A 437 -8.87 9.97 8.39
C PHE A 437 -9.91 9.02 7.76
N HIS A 438 -9.47 8.13 6.87
CA HIS A 438 -10.27 7.10 6.21
C HIS A 438 -11.04 6.22 7.22
N LEU A 439 -10.47 5.96 8.40
CA LEU A 439 -11.13 5.24 9.49
C LEU A 439 -12.45 5.92 9.92
N TYR A 440 -12.43 7.24 10.10
CA TYR A 440 -13.61 8.01 10.49
C TYR A 440 -14.59 8.18 9.32
N VAL A 441 -14.12 8.16 8.07
CA VAL A 441 -15.00 8.08 6.90
C VAL A 441 -15.74 6.75 6.87
N CYS A 442 -15.07 5.63 7.11
CA CYS A 442 -15.73 4.31 7.22
C CYS A 442 -16.74 4.28 8.38
N ALA A 443 -16.43 4.89 9.54
CA ALA A 443 -17.37 4.98 10.66
C ALA A 443 -18.59 5.86 10.33
N ALA A 444 -18.39 7.06 9.77
CA ALA A 444 -19.47 7.95 9.34
C ALA A 444 -20.33 7.32 8.24
N PHE A 445 -19.72 6.57 7.32
CA PHE A 445 -20.40 5.86 6.24
C PHE A 445 -21.30 4.75 6.78
N LEU A 446 -20.83 3.99 7.77
CA LEU A 446 -21.63 2.99 8.47
C LEU A 446 -22.82 3.64 9.20
N ILE A 447 -22.56 4.68 10.00
CA ILE A 447 -23.57 5.38 10.82
C ILE A 447 -24.62 6.08 9.96
N LYS A 448 -24.27 6.55 8.75
CA LYS A 448 -25.21 7.09 7.77
C LYS A 448 -26.33 6.11 7.41
N TRP A 449 -26.10 4.81 7.52
CA TRP A 449 -27.07 3.75 7.24
C TRP A 449 -27.57 3.03 8.51
N ARG A 450 -27.41 3.64 9.69
CA ARG A 450 -27.78 3.02 10.98
C ARG A 450 -29.24 2.59 11.07
N LYS A 451 -30.15 3.26 10.34
CA LYS A 451 -31.58 2.95 10.42
C LYS A 451 -31.84 1.65 9.67
N GLU A 452 -31.35 1.57 8.45
CA GLU A 452 -31.44 0.43 7.54
C GLU A 452 -30.74 -0.80 8.14
N ILE A 453 -29.53 -0.60 8.70
CA ILE A 453 -28.78 -1.63 9.42
C ILE A 453 -29.56 -2.25 10.59
N LEU A 454 -30.34 -1.45 11.32
CA LEU A 454 -31.12 -1.90 12.48
C LEU A 454 -32.50 -2.48 12.10
N ASP A 455 -32.94 -2.30 10.84
CA ASP A 455 -34.18 -2.85 10.27
C ASP A 455 -33.96 -4.26 9.69
N GLU A 456 -32.73 -4.57 9.26
CA GLU A 456 -32.31 -5.91 8.84
C GLU A 456 -32.23 -6.87 10.05
N GLU A 457 -33.13 -7.86 10.09
CA GLU A 457 -33.25 -8.83 11.19
C GLU A 457 -32.64 -10.23 10.90
N ASP A 458 -31.77 -10.37 9.89
CA ASP A 458 -31.01 -11.60 9.62
C ASP A 458 -29.59 -11.36 9.08
N PHE A 459 -28.70 -12.35 9.27
CA PHE A 459 -27.29 -12.30 8.85
C PHE A 459 -27.08 -12.06 7.35
N GLN A 460 -27.90 -12.69 6.49
CA GLN A 460 -27.74 -12.61 5.05
C GLN A 460 -28.22 -11.24 4.53
N GLY A 461 -29.39 -10.77 4.97
CA GLY A 461 -29.90 -9.43 4.64
C GLY A 461 -28.91 -8.34 5.05
N LEU A 462 -28.51 -8.35 6.33
CA LEU A 462 -27.57 -7.40 6.91
C LEU A 462 -26.19 -7.41 6.23
N LEU A 463 -25.60 -8.58 5.95
CA LEU A 463 -24.32 -8.66 5.24
C LEU A 463 -24.45 -8.24 3.76
N MET A 464 -25.57 -8.55 3.10
CA MET A 464 -25.85 -8.07 1.75
C MET A 464 -26.00 -6.55 1.69
N LEU A 465 -26.69 -5.93 2.67
CA LEU A 465 -26.80 -4.48 2.81
C LEU A 465 -25.41 -3.84 2.99
N LEU A 466 -24.63 -4.32 3.95
CA LEU A 466 -23.28 -3.79 4.25
C LEU A 466 -22.30 -3.93 3.07
N GLN A 467 -22.49 -4.92 2.19
CA GLN A 467 -21.70 -5.13 0.97
C GLN A 467 -22.29 -4.45 -0.29
N ASN A 468 -23.47 -3.82 -0.23
CA ASN A 468 -24.14 -3.20 -1.39
C ASN A 468 -24.94 -1.95 -0.97
N LEU A 469 -24.38 -1.11 -0.10
CA LEU A 469 -25.06 0.08 0.44
C LEU A 469 -25.55 1.01 -0.70
N PRO A 470 -26.78 1.56 -0.65
CA PRO A 470 -27.43 2.18 -1.81
C PRO A 470 -26.93 3.61 -2.09
N THR A 471 -25.68 3.71 -2.55
CA THR A 471 -24.95 4.96 -2.84
C THR A 471 -25.01 5.39 -4.30
N ILE A 472 -25.66 4.61 -5.17
CA ILE A 472 -25.62 4.81 -6.63
C ILE A 472 -26.03 6.22 -7.07
N HIS A 473 -26.96 6.87 -6.37
CA HIS A 473 -27.41 8.23 -6.67
C HIS A 473 -26.54 9.37 -6.09
N TRP A 474 -25.58 9.07 -5.21
CA TRP A 474 -24.79 10.08 -4.49
C TRP A 474 -23.93 10.94 -5.41
N GLY A 475 -23.57 12.14 -4.96
CA GLY A 475 -22.64 13.04 -5.64
C GLY A 475 -21.83 13.88 -4.67
N ASN A 476 -21.57 15.13 -5.05
CA ASN A 476 -20.70 16.03 -4.30
C ASN A 476 -21.27 16.47 -2.94
N GLU A 477 -22.60 16.44 -2.77
CA GLU A 477 -23.28 16.83 -1.54
C GLU A 477 -23.19 15.73 -0.47
N GLU A 478 -23.55 14.49 -0.79
CA GLU A 478 -23.51 13.36 0.14
C GLU A 478 -22.08 13.06 0.60
N ILE A 479 -21.08 13.16 -0.30
CA ILE A 479 -19.67 13.04 0.07
C ILE A 479 -19.21 14.25 0.90
N GLY A 480 -19.73 15.45 0.65
CA GLY A 480 -19.50 16.62 1.50
C GLY A 480 -20.03 16.44 2.93
N LEU A 481 -21.24 15.89 3.07
CA LEU A 481 -21.86 15.58 4.36
C LEU A 481 -21.14 14.43 5.09
N LEU A 482 -20.78 13.36 4.36
CA LEU A 482 -20.00 12.24 4.90
C LEU A 482 -18.65 12.71 5.46
N LEU A 483 -17.95 13.59 4.73
CA LEU A 483 -16.67 14.15 5.14
C LEU A 483 -16.79 15.08 6.36
N ALA A 484 -17.85 15.89 6.43
CA ALA A 484 -18.12 16.74 7.58
C ALA A 484 -18.39 15.90 8.84
N GLU A 485 -19.16 14.82 8.73
CA GLU A 485 -19.41 13.89 9.83
C GLU A 485 -18.14 13.12 10.22
N ALA A 486 -17.36 12.62 9.26
CA ALA A 486 -16.08 11.98 9.51
C ALA A 486 -15.10 12.90 10.27
N TYR A 487 -15.07 14.19 9.91
CA TYR A 487 -14.25 15.19 10.62
C TYR A 487 -14.76 15.47 12.03
N ARG A 488 -16.09 15.51 12.23
CA ARG A 488 -16.72 15.61 13.56
C ARG A 488 -16.34 14.41 14.44
N LEU A 489 -16.41 13.19 13.90
CA LEU A 489 -16.00 11.96 14.59
C LEU A 489 -14.49 11.99 14.92
N LYS A 490 -13.62 12.39 13.98
CA LYS A 490 -12.18 12.58 14.21
C LYS A 490 -11.94 13.50 15.40
N TYR A 491 -12.54 14.69 15.41
CA TYR A 491 -12.34 15.69 16.46
C TYR A 491 -12.84 15.23 17.84
N MET A 492 -13.96 14.52 17.91
CA MET A 492 -14.51 14.03 19.18
C MET A 492 -13.77 12.82 19.76
N PHE A 493 -13.20 11.95 18.92
CA PHE A 493 -12.68 10.64 19.35
C PHE A 493 -11.16 10.46 19.23
N ALA A 494 -10.42 11.38 18.60
CA ALA A 494 -8.96 11.30 18.50
C ALA A 494 -8.25 11.31 19.87
N ASP A 495 -8.65 12.22 20.76
CA ASP A 495 -8.06 12.36 22.11
C ASP A 495 -8.82 11.56 23.19
N ALA A 496 -9.87 10.80 22.82
CA ALA A 496 -10.74 10.15 23.78
C ALA A 496 -10.08 8.91 24.43
N PRO A 497 -9.69 8.96 25.73
CA PRO A 497 -9.04 7.82 26.39
C PRO A 497 -10.03 6.66 26.57
N ASN A 498 -9.50 5.44 26.72
CA ASN A 498 -10.24 4.18 26.88
C ASN A 498 -11.02 4.04 28.22
N HIS A 499 -11.42 5.15 28.85
CA HIS A 499 -12.11 5.19 30.14
C HIS A 499 -13.63 4.97 30.06
N TYR A 500 -14.21 4.89 28.85
CA TYR A 500 -15.62 4.53 28.63
C TYR A 500 -15.84 3.01 28.47
N ARG A 501 -15.15 2.22 29.30
CA ARG A 501 -15.59 0.85 29.64
C ARG A 501 -16.01 0.85 31.12
N ARG A 502 -17.31 0.64 31.36
CA ARG A 502 -17.94 0.46 32.67
C ARG A 502 -18.96 -0.66 32.58
#